data_AF-A0A8S2Y7H6-F1
#
_entry.id   AF-A0A8S2Y7H6-F1
#
_cell.length_a   1.000
_cell.length_b   1.000
_cell.length_c   1.000
_cell.angle_alpha   90.00
_cell.angle_beta   90.00
_cell.angle_gamma   90.00
#
_symmetry.space_group_name_H-M   'P 1'
#
loop_
_entity.id
_entity.type
_entity.pdbx_description
1 polymer ?
#
loop_
_entity_poly.entity_id
_entity_poly.type
_entity_poly.pdbx_seq_one_letter_code
_entity_poly.pdbx_strand_id
1 'polypeptide(L)'
;LQYAKRPGAVLDSGSILARIVLDDSSQTQQLRLYDGKFTYVTLDRLKGTKLNQIYQSTKEALENVLAGYTYPEPYFRERLKENVDKLFNNLRDPSLPLLEVQEILATVSARIPSQVEQQIKLLMKNYMSNLTSVLVQFPSQQVANVIDSYAARLER
;
A
#
# COMPACT_ATOMS: atom_id res chain seq x y z
N LEU A 1 -55.45 3.04 3.86
CA LEU A 1 -54.57 3.30 5.01
C LEU A 1 -54.59 2.09 5.94
N GLN A 2 -53.44 1.50 6.25
CA GLN A 2 -53.31 0.35 7.14
C GLN A 2 -52.36 0.69 8.29
N TYR A 3 -52.88 0.79 9.51
CA TYR A 3 -52.08 1.09 10.69
C TYR A 3 -51.21 -0.11 11.09
N ALA A 4 -49.91 0.13 11.34
CA ALA A 4 -48.95 -0.87 11.77
C ALA A 4 -48.58 -0.73 13.27
N LYS A 5 -48.78 0.46 13.86
CA LYS A 5 -48.56 0.72 15.29
C LYS A 5 -49.80 1.37 15.92
N ARG A 6 -50.01 1.10 17.21
CA ARG A 6 -51.10 1.67 18.01
C ARG A 6 -50.66 2.98 18.67
N PRO A 7 -51.58 3.92 18.95
CA PRO A 7 -51.28 5.09 19.75
C PRO A 7 -50.68 4.72 21.11
N GLY A 8 -49.65 5.43 21.56
CA GLY A 8 -48.94 5.16 22.82
C GLY A 8 -47.90 4.05 22.75
N ALA A 9 -47.69 3.40 21.59
CA ALA A 9 -46.60 2.45 21.41
C ALA A 9 -45.24 3.16 21.40
N VAL A 10 -44.24 2.54 22.04
CA VAL A 10 -42.83 2.97 21.94
C VAL A 10 -42.34 2.76 20.50
N LEU A 11 -41.59 3.75 19.99
CA LEU A 11 -41.09 3.78 18.63
C LEU A 11 -39.56 3.78 18.61
N ASP A 12 -38.99 2.88 17.82
CA ASP A 12 -37.57 2.88 17.46
C ASP A 12 -37.34 3.62 16.13
N SER A 13 -36.11 4.08 15.91
CA SER A 13 -35.70 4.69 14.64
C SER A 13 -35.98 3.77 13.46
N GLY A 14 -36.71 4.28 12.47
CA GLY A 14 -37.15 3.50 11.29
C GLY A 14 -38.46 2.73 11.48
N SER A 15 -39.17 2.91 12.60
CA SER A 15 -40.48 2.29 12.83
C SER A 15 -41.53 2.73 11.81
N ILE A 16 -42.19 1.77 11.18
CA ILE A 16 -43.32 2.03 10.27
C ILE A 16 -44.60 2.17 11.11
N LEU A 17 -45.23 3.36 11.04
CA LEU A 17 -46.46 3.66 11.78
C LEU A 17 -47.72 3.18 11.06
N ALA A 18 -47.75 3.36 9.76
CA ALA A 18 -48.84 2.92 8.88
C ALA A 18 -48.30 2.75 7.46
N ARG A 19 -48.97 1.92 6.67
CA ARG A 19 -48.76 1.81 5.22
C ARG A 19 -49.94 2.47 4.51
N ILE A 20 -49.62 3.33 3.56
CA ILE A 20 -50.61 3.98 2.70
C ILE A 20 -50.47 3.36 1.31
N VAL A 21 -51.59 2.91 0.76
CA VAL A 21 -51.67 2.47 -0.64
C VAL A 21 -52.08 3.69 -1.45
N LEU A 22 -51.34 3.98 -2.52
CA LEU A 22 -51.68 5.02 -3.47
C LEU A 22 -52.67 4.44 -4.48
N ASP A 23 -53.72 5.19 -4.83
CA ASP A 23 -54.73 4.74 -5.80
C ASP A 23 -54.14 4.62 -7.22
N ASP A 24 -53.16 5.45 -7.56
CA ASP A 24 -52.36 5.35 -8.77
C ASP A 24 -50.87 5.34 -8.44
N SER A 25 -50.25 4.16 -8.55
CA SER A 25 -48.82 3.97 -8.31
C SER A 25 -47.94 4.43 -9.47
N SER A 26 -48.51 4.77 -10.63
CA SER A 26 -47.76 5.21 -11.83
C SER A 26 -47.19 6.62 -11.70
N GLN A 27 -47.73 7.45 -10.80
CA GLN A 27 -47.24 8.80 -10.49
C GLN A 27 -46.01 8.79 -9.57
N THR A 28 -45.58 7.62 -9.09
CA THR A 28 -44.38 7.50 -8.26
C THR A 28 -43.15 7.33 -9.13
N GLN A 29 -42.14 8.17 -8.92
CA GLN A 29 -40.86 8.02 -9.59
C GLN A 29 -40.16 6.77 -9.04
N GLN A 30 -40.16 5.69 -9.81
CA GLN A 30 -39.43 4.48 -9.45
C GLN A 30 -37.93 4.71 -9.61
N LEU A 31 -37.20 4.66 -8.49
CA LEU A 31 -35.75 4.63 -8.51
C LEU A 31 -35.29 3.29 -9.10
N ARG A 32 -34.45 3.35 -10.13
CA ARG A 32 -33.72 2.19 -10.62
C ARG A 32 -32.42 2.09 -9.86
N LEU A 33 -32.22 0.98 -9.15
CA LEU A 33 -30.93 0.67 -8.55
C LEU A 33 -29.88 0.51 -9.66
N TYR A 34 -28.67 0.96 -9.39
CA TYR A 34 -27.55 0.69 -10.28
C TYR A 34 -27.26 -0.80 -10.27
N ASP A 35 -27.44 -1.43 -11.42
CA ASP A 35 -27.19 -2.85 -11.69
C ASP A 35 -25.92 -3.08 -12.52
N GLY A 36 -25.25 -2.00 -12.90
CA GLY A 36 -23.97 -2.06 -13.58
C GLY A 36 -22.85 -2.56 -12.68
N LYS A 37 -21.71 -2.85 -13.30
CA LYS A 37 -20.46 -3.11 -12.57
C LYS A 37 -19.65 -1.83 -12.52
N PHE A 38 -19.14 -1.49 -11.34
CA PHE A 38 -18.13 -0.43 -11.23
C PHE A 38 -16.93 -0.81 -12.10
N THR A 39 -16.59 0.07 -13.04
CA THR A 39 -15.33 -0.03 -13.77
C THR A 39 -14.22 0.38 -12.83
N TYR A 40 -13.55 -0.61 -12.24
CA TYR A 40 -12.29 -0.36 -11.57
C TYR A 40 -11.27 -0.02 -12.65
N VAL A 41 -11.04 1.27 -12.88
CA VAL A 41 -9.80 1.71 -13.52
C VAL A 41 -8.73 1.38 -12.49
N THR A 42 -8.11 0.21 -12.61
CA THR A 42 -7.07 -0.19 -11.68
C THR A 42 -6.07 0.96 -11.62
N LEU A 43 -5.88 1.51 -10.43
CA LEU A 43 -4.80 2.45 -10.14
C LEU A 43 -3.44 1.72 -10.19
N ASP A 44 -3.25 0.82 -11.15
CA ASP A 44 -1.97 0.20 -11.49
C ASP A 44 -0.94 1.26 -11.87
N ARG A 45 -1.38 2.48 -12.23
CA ARG A 45 -0.51 3.64 -12.38
C ARG A 45 0.07 4.17 -11.05
N LEU A 46 -0.58 3.91 -9.92
CA LEU A 46 -0.10 4.32 -8.60
C LEU A 46 0.67 3.21 -7.87
N LYS A 47 0.43 1.94 -8.21
CA LYS A 47 1.20 0.83 -7.65
C LYS A 47 2.50 0.71 -8.41
N GLY A 48 3.58 1.11 -7.75
CA GLY A 48 4.91 0.99 -8.31
C GLY A 48 5.22 -0.44 -8.74
N THR A 49 5.69 -0.60 -9.97
CA THR A 49 6.02 -1.91 -10.55
C THR A 49 7.39 -2.41 -10.11
N LYS A 50 8.22 -1.54 -9.54
CA LYS A 50 9.54 -1.91 -9.03
C LYS A 50 9.41 -2.63 -7.70
N LEU A 51 10.29 -3.59 -7.47
CA LEU A 51 10.30 -4.44 -6.28
C LEU A 51 10.29 -3.64 -4.96
N ASN A 52 11.08 -2.57 -4.84
CA ASN A 52 11.09 -1.69 -3.67
C ASN A 52 9.72 -1.03 -3.42
N GLN A 53 9.02 -0.64 -4.49
CA GLN A 53 7.70 -0.02 -4.38
C GLN A 53 6.61 -1.04 -4.01
N ILE A 54 6.70 -2.25 -4.59
CA ILE A 54 5.84 -3.39 -4.21
C ILE A 54 6.05 -3.74 -2.73
N TYR A 55 7.31 -3.78 -2.28
CA TYR A 55 7.66 -4.02 -0.88
C TYR A 55 7.03 -2.96 0.04
N GLN A 56 7.21 -1.67 -0.26
CA GLN A 56 6.63 -0.59 0.55
C GLN A 56 5.10 -0.65 0.59
N SER A 57 4.43 -0.87 -0.54
CA SER A 57 2.96 -1.02 -0.58
C SER A 57 2.47 -2.24 0.19
N THR A 58 3.21 -3.36 0.13
CA THR A 58 2.88 -4.58 0.90
C THR A 58 3.07 -4.35 2.40
N LYS A 59 4.16 -3.68 2.79
CA LYS A 59 4.44 -3.30 4.18
C LYS A 59 3.35 -2.39 4.72
N GLU A 60 2.99 -1.34 4.00
CA GLU A 60 1.92 -0.41 4.38
C GLU A 60 0.56 -1.13 4.53
N ALA A 61 0.23 -2.04 3.61
CA ALA A 61 -1.00 -2.83 3.71
C ALA A 61 -1.04 -3.69 4.99
N LEU A 62 0.09 -4.31 5.36
CA LEU A 62 0.20 -5.09 6.59
C LEU A 62 0.18 -4.20 7.84
N GLU A 63 0.84 -3.05 7.82
CA GLU A 63 0.79 -2.05 8.91
C GLU A 63 -0.65 -1.56 9.14
N ASN A 64 -1.41 -1.31 8.07
CA ASN A 64 -2.82 -0.95 8.15
C ASN A 64 -3.68 -2.07 8.77
N VAL A 65 -3.43 -3.33 8.38
CA VAL A 65 -4.09 -4.48 9.01
C VAL A 65 -3.78 -4.55 10.51
N LEU A 66 -2.51 -4.35 10.90
CA LEU A 66 -2.10 -4.33 12.31
C LEU A 66 -2.69 -3.14 13.08
N ALA A 67 -2.94 -2.01 12.40
CA ALA A 67 -3.64 -0.86 12.95
C ALA A 67 -5.18 -1.05 13.05
N GLY A 68 -5.71 -2.20 12.61
CA GLY A 68 -7.13 -2.55 12.69
C GLY A 68 -7.95 -2.21 11.44
N TYR A 69 -7.33 -1.69 10.39
CA TYR A 69 -7.98 -1.46 9.10
C TYR A 69 -8.02 -2.77 8.31
N THR A 70 -9.06 -3.57 8.56
CA THR A 70 -9.20 -4.90 7.96
C THR A 70 -10.38 -4.95 7.00
N TYR A 71 -10.26 -5.85 6.02
CA TYR A 71 -11.38 -6.24 5.20
C TYR A 71 -12.37 -7.07 6.04
N PRO A 72 -13.67 -7.03 5.72
CA PRO A 72 -14.61 -7.99 6.30
C PRO A 72 -14.31 -9.41 5.78
N GLU A 73 -14.66 -10.42 6.58
CA GLU A 73 -14.69 -11.80 6.12
C GLU A 73 -15.68 -11.95 4.95
N PRO A 74 -15.38 -12.80 3.94
CA PRO A 74 -14.29 -13.78 3.89
C PRO A 74 -12.96 -13.25 3.29
N TYR A 75 -12.92 -11.99 2.85
CA TYR A 75 -11.79 -11.46 2.06
C TYR A 75 -10.52 -11.26 2.87
N PHE A 76 -10.66 -11.05 4.18
CA PHE A 76 -9.54 -10.76 5.07
C PHE A 76 -8.45 -11.83 5.03
N ARG A 77 -8.81 -13.10 5.23
CA ARG A 77 -7.86 -14.20 5.37
C ARG A 77 -7.06 -14.44 4.10
N GLU A 78 -7.74 -14.43 2.97
CA GLU A 78 -7.13 -14.62 1.66
C GLU A 78 -6.13 -13.48 1.36
N ARG A 79 -6.56 -12.23 1.53
CA ARG A 79 -5.70 -11.06 1.31
C ARG A 79 -4.53 -10.99 2.28
N LEU A 80 -4.73 -11.33 3.55
CA LEU A 80 -3.64 -11.36 4.52
C LEU A 80 -2.57 -12.37 4.09
N LYS A 81 -2.97 -13.59 3.74
CA LYS A 81 -2.05 -14.62 3.25
C LYS A 81 -1.27 -14.15 2.02
N GLU A 82 -1.96 -13.59 1.03
CA GLU A 82 -1.30 -13.04 -0.17
C GLU A 82 -0.27 -11.96 0.16
N ASN A 83 -0.59 -11.02 1.06
CA ASN A 83 0.35 -9.95 1.43
C ASN A 83 1.54 -10.49 2.22
N VAL A 84 1.35 -11.47 3.11
CA VAL A 84 2.43 -12.12 3.84
C VAL A 84 3.37 -12.87 2.89
N ASP A 85 2.81 -13.66 1.97
CA ASP A 85 3.61 -14.39 0.97
C ASP A 85 4.39 -13.41 0.07
N LYS A 86 3.76 -12.32 -0.37
CA LYS A 86 4.42 -11.25 -1.12
C LYS A 86 5.56 -10.60 -0.33
N LEU A 87 5.35 -10.29 0.96
CA LEU A 87 6.38 -9.71 1.81
C LEU A 87 7.61 -10.62 1.89
N PHE A 88 7.43 -11.91 2.16
CA PHE A 88 8.55 -12.85 2.24
C PHE A 88 9.26 -13.04 0.90
N ASN A 89 8.53 -13.04 -0.22
CA ASN A 89 9.15 -13.10 -1.54
C ASN A 89 9.99 -11.85 -1.83
N ASN A 90 9.48 -10.66 -1.49
CA ASN A 90 10.21 -9.40 -1.69
C ASN A 90 11.50 -9.37 -0.84
N LEU A 91 11.41 -9.77 0.44
CA LEU A 91 12.56 -9.77 1.36
C LEU A 91 13.66 -10.78 1.00
N ARG A 92 13.34 -11.81 0.21
CA ARG A 92 14.31 -12.80 -0.26
C ARG A 92 15.05 -12.37 -1.52
N ASP A 93 14.55 -11.38 -2.23
CA ASP A 93 15.15 -10.93 -3.47
C ASP A 93 16.35 -9.99 -3.17
N PRO A 94 17.58 -10.37 -3.57
CA PRO A 94 18.79 -9.59 -3.27
C PRO A 94 18.83 -8.23 -3.99
N SER A 95 17.97 -8.00 -4.99
CA SER A 95 17.87 -6.70 -5.67
C SER A 95 17.11 -5.64 -4.88
N LEU A 96 16.33 -6.03 -3.84
CA LEU A 96 15.55 -5.10 -3.01
C LEU A 96 16.40 -3.95 -2.43
N PRO A 97 17.48 -4.19 -1.66
CA PRO A 97 18.26 -3.10 -1.07
C PRO A 97 18.97 -2.24 -2.11
N LEU A 98 19.32 -2.81 -3.28
CA LEU A 98 19.88 -2.05 -4.40
C LEU A 98 18.87 -1.03 -4.93
N LEU A 99 17.62 -1.45 -5.12
CA LEU A 99 16.55 -0.59 -5.63
C LEU A 99 16.15 0.50 -4.62
N GLU A 100 16.12 0.17 -3.32
CA GLU A 100 15.87 1.14 -2.26
C GLU A 100 16.94 2.25 -2.24
N VAL A 101 18.23 1.88 -2.31
CA VAL A 101 19.31 2.87 -2.36
C VAL A 101 19.27 3.69 -3.64
N GLN A 102 18.95 3.09 -4.79
CA GLN A 102 18.80 3.83 -6.05
C GLN A 102 17.69 4.89 -5.97
N GLU A 103 16.55 4.57 -5.36
CA GLU A 103 15.43 5.50 -5.17
C GLU A 103 15.82 6.65 -4.22
N ILE A 104 16.49 6.34 -3.12
CA ILE A 104 17.00 7.35 -2.18
C ILE A 104 18.01 8.27 -2.87
N LEU A 105 19.02 7.70 -3.55
CA LEU A 105 20.04 8.46 -4.27
C LEU A 105 19.45 9.36 -5.34
N ALA A 106 18.45 8.89 -6.10
CA ALA A 106 17.76 9.70 -7.08
C ALA A 106 17.12 10.94 -6.44
N THR A 107 16.57 10.78 -5.24
CA THR A 107 15.90 11.86 -4.49
C THR A 107 16.88 12.84 -3.85
N VAL A 108 18.06 12.38 -3.41
CA VAL A 108 19.02 13.21 -2.67
C VAL A 108 20.25 13.66 -3.47
N SER A 109 20.40 13.21 -4.72
CA SER A 109 21.59 13.45 -5.57
C SER A 109 22.05 14.91 -5.63
N ALA A 110 21.13 15.88 -5.72
CA ALA A 110 21.46 17.30 -5.77
C ALA A 110 21.90 17.90 -4.41
N ARG A 111 21.75 17.16 -3.31
CA ARG A 111 21.97 17.63 -1.93
C ARG A 111 23.16 16.99 -1.25
N ILE A 112 23.78 15.98 -1.87
CA ILE A 112 24.95 15.29 -1.34
C ILE A 112 26.21 15.62 -2.17
N PRO A 113 27.41 15.58 -1.57
CA PRO A 113 28.66 15.79 -2.31
C PRO A 113 28.82 14.75 -3.43
N SER A 114 29.23 15.21 -4.61
CA SER A 114 29.39 14.36 -5.81
C SER A 114 30.35 13.19 -5.58
N GLN A 115 31.40 13.39 -4.78
CA GLN A 115 32.36 12.34 -4.42
C GLN A 115 31.70 11.19 -3.65
N VAL A 116 30.84 11.50 -2.67
CA VAL A 116 30.12 10.49 -1.87
C VAL A 116 29.14 9.74 -2.76
N GLU A 117 28.38 10.45 -3.58
CA GLU A 117 27.44 9.85 -4.53
C GLU A 117 28.13 8.88 -5.49
N GLN A 118 29.26 9.28 -6.08
CA GLN A 118 30.01 8.46 -7.03
C GLN A 118 30.55 7.18 -6.39
N GLN A 119 31.06 7.25 -5.16
CA GLN A 119 31.55 6.08 -4.43
C GLN A 119 30.43 5.10 -4.10
N ILE A 120 29.27 5.59 -3.63
CA ILE A 120 28.11 4.74 -3.36
C ILE A 120 27.60 4.09 -4.65
N LYS A 121 27.49 4.85 -5.77
CA LYS A 121 27.10 4.29 -7.08
C LYS A 121 28.05 3.20 -7.55
N LEU A 122 29.35 3.33 -7.30
CA LEU A 122 30.34 2.30 -7.63
C LEU A 122 30.10 1.01 -6.83
N LEU A 123 29.87 1.12 -5.51
CA LEU A 123 29.52 -0.02 -4.66
C LEU A 123 28.24 -0.72 -5.14
N MET A 124 27.22 0.06 -5.51
CA MET A 124 25.96 -0.48 -6.04
C MET A 124 26.16 -1.20 -7.39
N LYS A 125 26.99 -0.64 -8.29
CA LYS A 125 27.33 -1.29 -9.56
C LYS A 125 28.07 -2.60 -9.34
N ASN A 126 29.06 -2.61 -8.43
CA ASN A 126 29.81 -3.82 -8.08
C ASN A 126 28.91 -4.89 -7.46
N TYR A 127 27.99 -4.50 -6.57
CA TYR A 127 27.01 -5.43 -6.00
C TYR A 127 26.13 -6.03 -7.10
N MET A 128 25.59 -5.20 -8.00
CA MET A 128 24.74 -5.64 -9.11
C MET A 128 25.47 -6.64 -10.03
N SER A 129 26.74 -6.39 -10.35
CA SER A 129 27.56 -7.30 -11.18
C SER A 129 27.83 -8.65 -10.52
N ASN A 130 27.76 -8.73 -9.19
CA ASN A 130 28.03 -9.95 -8.42
C ASN A 130 26.74 -10.62 -7.88
N LEU A 131 25.55 -10.17 -8.29
CA LEU A 131 24.25 -10.65 -7.78
C LEU A 131 24.05 -12.17 -7.92
N THR A 132 24.64 -12.82 -8.92
CA THR A 132 24.53 -14.27 -9.15
C THR A 132 25.42 -15.11 -8.21
N SER A 133 26.30 -14.46 -7.45
CA SER A 133 27.15 -15.17 -6.49
C SER A 133 26.34 -15.53 -5.24
N VAL A 134 26.30 -16.82 -4.91
CA VAL A 134 25.56 -17.40 -3.76
C VAL A 134 25.91 -16.72 -2.42
N LEU A 135 27.07 -16.07 -2.33
CA LEU A 135 27.58 -15.45 -1.10
C LEU A 135 27.56 -13.92 -1.11
N VAL A 136 26.95 -13.28 -2.11
CA VAL A 136 26.99 -11.82 -2.22
C VAL A 136 26.12 -11.18 -1.13
N GLN A 137 26.75 -10.41 -0.25
CA GLN A 137 26.06 -9.61 0.76
C GLN A 137 25.99 -8.16 0.31
N PHE A 138 24.88 -7.50 0.63
CA PHE A 138 24.74 -6.08 0.36
C PHE A 138 25.82 -5.30 1.14
N PRO A 139 26.59 -4.39 0.49
CA PRO A 139 27.75 -3.75 1.11
C PRO A 139 27.36 -2.58 2.04
N SER A 140 26.43 -2.81 2.99
CA SER A 140 25.90 -1.78 3.90
C SER A 140 26.99 -1.06 4.69
N GLN A 141 27.93 -1.81 5.27
CA GLN A 141 29.02 -1.22 6.05
C GLN A 141 29.95 -0.37 5.19
N GLN A 142 30.21 -0.76 3.94
CA GLN A 142 31.06 0.02 3.04
C GLN A 142 30.38 1.34 2.66
N VAL A 143 29.07 1.31 2.43
CA VAL A 143 28.27 2.52 2.21
C VAL A 143 28.30 3.43 3.43
N ALA A 144 28.11 2.89 4.64
CA ALA A 144 28.20 3.67 5.88
C ALA A 144 29.58 4.32 6.06
N ASN A 145 30.66 3.57 5.86
CA ASN A 145 32.02 4.08 5.98
C ASN A 145 32.31 5.25 5.00
N VAL A 146 31.77 5.20 3.78
CA VAL A 146 31.89 6.32 2.82
C VAL A 146 31.23 7.59 3.37
N ILE A 147 30.06 7.45 4.00
CA ILE A 147 29.33 8.57 4.59
C ILE A 147 30.08 9.10 5.83
N ASP A 148 30.47 8.22 6.74
CA ASP A 148 31.13 8.57 8.00
C ASP A 148 32.50 9.21 7.76
N SER A 149 33.28 8.68 6.81
CA SER A 149 34.59 9.25 6.47
C SER A 149 34.50 10.65 5.86
N TYR A 150 33.42 10.94 5.12
CA TYR A 150 33.16 12.28 4.62
C TYR A 150 32.69 13.22 5.74
N ALA A 151 31.77 12.76 6.60
CA ALA A 151 31.29 13.53 7.75
C ALA A 151 32.46 13.92 8.69
N ALA A 152 33.36 13.00 9.01
CA ALA A 152 34.52 13.26 9.85
C ALA A 152 35.51 14.28 9.26
N ARG A 153 35.48 14.53 7.95
CA ARG A 153 36.28 15.60 7.30
C ARG A 153 35.64 16.97 7.42
N LEU A 154 34.32 17.05 7.61
CA LEU A 154 33.59 18.30 7.82
C LEU A 154 33.64 18.77 9.27
N GLU A 155 33.84 17.86 10.22
CA GLU A 155 33.97 18.16 11.66
C GLU A 155 35.37 18.65 12.07
N ARG A 156 36.27 18.89 11.12
CA ARG A 156 37.59 19.51 11.30
C ARG A 156 37.64 20.87 10.62
#